data_AF-A0A164IQ55-F1
#
_entry.id   AF-A0A164IQ55-F1
#
_cell.length_a   1.000
_cell.length_b   1.000
_cell.length_c   1.000
_cell.angle_alpha   90.00
_cell.angle_beta   90.00
_cell.angle_gamma   90.00
#
_symmetry.space_group_name_H-M   'P 1'
#
loop_
_entity.id
_entity.type
_entity.pdbx_description
1 polymer ?
#
loop_
_entity_poly.entity_id
_entity_poly.type
_entity_poly.pdbx_seq_one_letter_code
_entity_poly.pdbx_strand_id
1 'polypeptide(L)'
;MERAARLHEQGALTDAEYIELKQRILNGSQPQPTLAPPAIPRPPTNPAKSSMGSVPVPPGYIYDPNCEHTPNCQKARHDYCTNSPDQFPAPGTNADFSGACARHDMCYDEADRNHTGYGTCNDRLADDMRQVCADVYPHWYDPRRSSCDATAAVYWAAVTGAHIGKN
;
A
#
# COMPACT_ATOMS: atom_id res chain seq x y z
N MET A 1 -29.88 16.36 -9.85
CA MET A 1 -30.62 17.50 -9.25
C MET A 1 -32.06 17.61 -9.76
N GLU A 2 -32.32 17.55 -11.07
CA GLU A 2 -33.69 17.69 -11.63
C GLU A 2 -34.71 16.66 -11.11
N ARG A 3 -34.28 15.42 -10.84
CA ARG A 3 -35.16 14.37 -10.29
C ARG A 3 -35.55 14.63 -8.82
N ALA A 4 -34.68 15.26 -8.03
CA ALA A 4 -34.93 15.56 -6.62
C ALA A 4 -35.88 16.76 -6.45
N ALA A 5 -35.75 17.79 -7.31
CA ALA A 5 -36.65 18.95 -7.32
C ALA A 5 -38.10 18.55 -7.62
N ARG A 6 -38.30 17.68 -8.63
CA ARG A 6 -39.64 17.17 -8.97
C ARG A 6 -40.31 16.40 -7.83
N LEU A 7 -39.55 15.67 -7.01
CA LEU A 7 -40.09 14.92 -5.87
C LEU A 7 -40.49 15.83 -4.69
N HIS A 8 -39.79 16.95 -4.51
CA HIS A 8 -40.14 17.97 -3.51
C HIS A 8 -41.39 18.75 -3.92
N GLU A 9 -41.47 19.18 -5.20
CA GLU A 9 -42.67 19.85 -5.73
C GLU A 9 -43.92 18.97 -5.71
N GLN A 10 -43.76 17.64 -5.78
CA GLN A 10 -44.84 16.66 -5.66
C GLN A 10 -45.20 16.33 -4.20
N GLY A 11 -44.56 16.96 -3.21
CA GLY A 11 -44.80 16.73 -1.78
C GLY A 11 -44.33 15.37 -1.27
N ALA A 12 -43.55 14.63 -2.07
CA ALA A 12 -43.00 13.32 -1.70
C ALA A 12 -41.74 13.44 -0.83
N LEU A 13 -41.17 14.64 -0.72
CA LEU A 13 -40.09 14.99 0.21
C LEU A 13 -40.49 16.24 0.98
N THR A 14 -40.25 16.22 2.29
CA THR A 14 -40.36 17.44 3.11
C THR A 14 -39.22 18.40 2.80
N ASP A 15 -39.36 19.66 3.22
CA ASP A 15 -38.31 20.68 3.05
C ASP A 15 -36.97 20.23 3.65
N ALA A 16 -37.00 19.57 4.82
CA ALA A 16 -35.81 19.06 5.49
C ALA A 16 -35.14 17.93 4.69
N GLU A 17 -35.93 16.98 4.20
CA GLU A 17 -35.42 15.85 3.40
C GLU A 17 -34.91 16.30 2.03
N TYR A 18 -35.55 17.30 1.41
CA TYR A 18 -35.06 17.90 0.18
C TYR A 18 -33.73 18.63 0.38
N ILE A 19 -33.60 19.40 1.48
CA ILE A 19 -32.34 20.08 1.83
C ILE A 19 -31.23 19.06 2.09
N GLU A 20 -31.52 17.98 2.82
CA GLU A 20 -30.52 16.94 3.12
C GLU A 20 -30.09 16.19 1.85
N LEU A 21 -31.04 15.81 1.00
CA LEU A 21 -30.74 15.12 -0.27
C LEU A 21 -29.95 16.05 -1.21
N LYS A 22 -30.29 17.34 -1.26
CA LYS A 22 -29.56 18.36 -2.02
C LYS A 22 -28.13 18.53 -1.50
N GLN A 23 -27.94 18.58 -0.18
CA GLN A 23 -26.62 18.63 0.42
C GLN A 23 -25.80 17.37 0.12
N ARG A 24 -26.39 16.17 0.17
CA ARG A 24 -25.71 14.91 -0.18
C ARG A 24 -25.28 14.86 -1.65
N ILE A 25 -26.11 15.33 -2.57
CA ILE A 25 -25.78 15.38 -4.02
C ILE A 25 -24.69 16.42 -4.31
N LEU A 26 -24.74 17.58 -3.65
CA LEU A 26 -23.72 18.62 -3.77
C LEU A 26 -22.39 18.18 -3.15
N ASN A 27 -22.41 17.54 -1.99
CA ASN A 27 -21.23 17.00 -1.32
C ASN A 27 -20.64 15.78 -2.04
N GLY A 28 -21.48 14.97 -2.70
CA GLY A 28 -21.04 13.88 -3.59
C GLY A 28 -20.40 14.35 -4.91
N SER A 29 -20.41 15.67 -5.18
CA SER A 29 -19.81 16.29 -6.37
C SER A 29 -18.62 17.20 -6.04
N GLN A 30 -18.21 17.31 -4.77
CA GLN A 30 -16.97 17.99 -4.44
C GLN A 30 -15.80 17.04 -4.68
N PRO A 31 -14.81 17.36 -5.54
CA PRO A 31 -13.52 16.71 -5.40
C PRO A 31 -13.05 17.02 -4.00
N GLN A 32 -13.00 15.99 -3.14
CA GLN A 32 -12.33 16.12 -1.86
C GLN A 32 -10.95 16.73 -2.15
N PRO A 33 -10.51 17.75 -1.39
CA PRO A 33 -9.14 18.19 -1.46
C PRO A 33 -8.27 16.93 -1.32
N THR A 34 -7.54 16.57 -2.38
CA THR A 34 -6.73 15.35 -2.43
C THR A 34 -5.51 15.55 -1.53
N LEU A 35 -5.74 15.59 -0.24
CA LEU A 35 -4.79 15.07 0.72
C LEU A 35 -4.97 13.57 0.60
N ALA A 36 -3.96 12.89 0.04
CA ALA A 36 -3.89 11.44 0.10
C ALA A 36 -4.29 10.99 1.52
N PRO A 37 -5.11 9.95 1.68
CA PRO A 37 -5.32 9.36 3.00
C PRO A 37 -3.93 9.16 3.62
N PRO A 38 -3.67 9.64 4.83
CA PRO A 38 -2.42 9.30 5.49
C PRO A 38 -2.37 7.77 5.50
N ALA A 39 -1.30 7.19 4.97
CA ALA A 39 -0.99 5.79 5.22
C ALA A 39 -1.16 5.61 6.72
N ILE A 40 -2.14 4.79 7.15
CA ILE A 40 -2.40 4.62 8.57
C ILE A 40 -1.05 4.17 9.16
N PRO A 41 -0.47 4.95 10.09
CA PRO A 41 0.83 4.61 10.63
C PRO A 41 0.75 3.21 11.19
N ARG A 42 1.71 2.37 10.80
CA ARG A 42 1.96 1.06 11.40
C ARG A 42 1.80 1.19 12.93
N PRO A 43 1.15 0.23 13.61
CA PRO A 43 1.14 0.21 15.07
C PRO A 43 2.59 0.38 15.57
N PRO A 44 2.86 1.34 16.48
CA PRO A 44 4.23 1.63 16.89
C PRO A 44 4.86 0.38 17.51
N THR A 45 5.84 -0.21 16.84
CA THR A 45 6.70 -1.24 17.42
C THR A 45 7.80 -0.54 18.22
N ASN A 46 7.78 -0.70 19.54
CA ASN A 46 8.81 -0.19 20.47
C ASN A 46 10.21 -0.81 20.15
N PRO A 47 11.33 -0.13 20.47
CA PRO A 47 11.93 0.88 19.59
C PRO A 47 13.26 0.37 19.01
N ALA A 48 13.21 -0.41 17.93
CA ALA A 48 14.35 -0.44 17.03
C ALA A 48 14.24 0.77 16.10
N LYS A 49 15.29 1.59 16.01
CA LYS A 49 15.36 2.61 14.97
C LYS A 49 15.29 1.89 13.62
N SER A 50 14.30 2.18 12.78
CA SER A 50 14.18 1.62 11.43
C SER A 50 14.31 2.71 10.37
N SER A 51 14.63 2.32 9.14
CA SER A 51 14.72 3.24 8.00
C SER A 51 14.34 2.52 6.71
N MET A 52 13.47 3.15 5.92
CA MET A 52 13.11 2.69 4.57
C MET A 52 14.13 3.16 3.50
N GLY A 53 15.23 3.78 3.91
CA GLY A 53 16.18 4.38 2.98
C GLY A 53 15.49 5.37 2.02
N SER A 54 15.82 5.28 0.74
CA SER A 54 15.23 6.04 -0.37
C SER A 54 13.99 5.40 -0.98
N VAL A 55 13.43 4.36 -0.34
CA VAL A 55 12.26 3.61 -0.83
C VAL A 55 11.04 3.88 0.06
N PRO A 56 10.45 5.09 0.03
CA PRO A 56 9.26 5.37 0.83
C PRO A 56 8.03 4.61 0.30
N VAL A 57 7.04 4.48 1.18
CA VAL A 57 5.66 4.11 0.82
C VAL A 57 5.17 5.07 -0.29
N PRO A 58 4.64 4.53 -1.40
CA PRO A 58 4.24 5.35 -2.53
C PRO A 58 2.97 6.16 -2.22
N PRO A 59 2.80 7.35 -2.82
CA PRO A 59 1.58 8.14 -2.67
C PRO A 59 0.34 7.33 -3.09
N GLY A 60 -0.74 7.43 -2.33
CA GLY A 60 -1.99 6.73 -2.61
C GLY A 60 -2.06 5.29 -2.09
N TYR A 61 -0.98 4.77 -1.48
CA TYR A 61 -1.04 3.50 -0.75
C TYR A 61 -1.94 3.63 0.48
N ILE A 62 -2.89 2.70 0.63
CA ILE A 62 -3.80 2.63 1.77
C ILE A 62 -3.44 1.35 2.54
N TYR A 63 -2.95 1.47 3.77
CA TYR A 63 -2.74 0.28 4.60
C TYR A 63 -4.09 -0.28 5.07
N ASP A 64 -4.46 -1.46 4.58
CA ASP A 64 -5.76 -2.10 4.74
C ASP A 64 -5.64 -3.63 4.98
N PRO A 65 -5.00 -4.06 6.08
CA PRO A 65 -4.76 -5.48 6.37
C PRO A 65 -6.04 -6.30 6.60
N ASN A 66 -7.14 -5.63 6.95
CA ASN A 66 -8.43 -6.26 7.17
C ASN A 66 -9.34 -6.20 5.95
N CYS A 67 -8.88 -5.57 4.86
CA CYS A 67 -9.60 -5.50 3.61
C CYS A 67 -10.96 -4.77 3.72
N GLU A 68 -10.98 -3.66 4.45
CA GLU A 68 -12.17 -2.85 4.75
C GLU A 68 -12.29 -1.62 3.84
N HIS A 69 -11.23 -1.22 3.14
CA HIS A 69 -11.12 0.07 2.47
C HIS A 69 -10.64 0.00 1.00
N THR A 70 -10.03 -1.10 0.59
CA THR A 70 -9.49 -1.30 -0.75
C THR A 70 -10.43 -2.14 -1.63
N PRO A 71 -10.60 -1.79 -2.93
CA PRO A 71 -11.44 -2.56 -3.84
C PRO A 71 -10.78 -3.91 -4.18
N ASN A 72 -11.61 -4.91 -4.54
CA ASN A 72 -11.18 -6.26 -4.88
C ASN A 72 -10.44 -6.96 -3.74
N CYS A 73 -11.20 -7.37 -2.72
CA CYS A 73 -10.66 -7.92 -1.50
C CYS A 73 -9.78 -9.17 -1.70
N GLN A 74 -8.50 -8.94 -1.98
CA GLN A 74 -7.47 -9.96 -2.06
C GLN A 74 -6.68 -9.86 -0.76
N LYS A 75 -6.95 -10.76 0.18
CA LYS A 75 -6.12 -10.94 1.37
C LYS A 75 -4.66 -11.07 0.92
N ALA A 76 -3.71 -10.47 1.64
CA ALA A 76 -2.30 -10.31 1.23
C ALA A 76 -2.04 -9.18 0.21
N ARG A 77 -2.86 -8.12 0.27
CA ARG A 77 -2.65 -6.86 -0.44
C ARG A 77 -2.81 -5.72 0.54
N HIS A 78 -2.08 -4.64 0.32
CA HIS A 78 -2.21 -3.40 1.08
C HIS A 78 -1.90 -3.58 2.57
N ASP A 79 -1.07 -4.55 2.92
CA ASP A 79 -0.76 -4.90 4.31
C ASP A 79 0.74 -4.94 4.59
N TYR A 80 1.50 -4.21 3.78
CA TYR A 80 2.96 -4.25 3.69
C TYR A 80 3.43 -5.68 3.38
N CYS A 81 4.27 -6.27 4.21
CA CYS A 81 4.85 -7.57 3.93
C CYS A 81 3.97 -8.71 4.50
N THR A 82 2.67 -8.78 4.17
CA THR A 82 1.61 -9.72 4.65
C THR A 82 2.01 -10.81 5.66
N ASN A 83 2.89 -11.73 5.28
CA ASN A 83 3.25 -12.94 6.03
C ASN A 83 4.73 -12.97 6.44
N SER A 84 5.40 -11.82 6.44
CA SER A 84 6.82 -11.70 6.67
C SER A 84 7.15 -10.43 7.46
N PRO A 85 8.25 -10.41 8.22
CA PRO A 85 8.61 -9.23 9.00
C PRO A 85 8.96 -8.05 8.12
N ASP A 86 8.29 -6.92 8.26
CA ASP A 86 8.62 -5.73 7.45
C ASP A 86 9.99 -5.12 7.75
N GLN A 87 10.65 -5.57 8.81
CA GLN A 87 11.99 -5.12 9.15
C GLN A 87 12.97 -6.28 9.08
N PHE A 88 14.15 -6.02 8.52
CA PHE A 88 15.33 -6.84 8.72
C PHE A 88 16.07 -6.36 9.98
N PRO A 89 16.06 -7.14 11.08
CA PRO A 89 16.69 -6.75 12.32
C PRO A 89 18.21 -6.89 12.25
N ALA A 90 18.93 -5.85 12.66
CA ALA A 90 20.39 -5.89 12.82
C ALA A 90 20.85 -4.94 13.92
N PRO A 91 22.09 -5.06 14.44
CA PRO A 91 22.63 -4.07 15.37
C PRO A 91 22.56 -2.65 14.79
N GLY A 92 21.92 -1.73 15.50
CA GLY A 92 21.76 -0.33 15.10
C GLY A 92 20.42 -0.03 14.44
N THR A 93 20.45 0.49 13.21
CA THR A 93 19.24 0.82 12.46
C THR A 93 18.79 -0.40 11.65
N ASN A 94 17.54 -0.82 11.81
CA ASN A 94 16.94 -1.88 10.99
C ASN A 94 16.63 -1.37 9.59
N ALA A 95 16.79 -2.24 8.60
CA ALA A 95 16.26 -1.99 7.26
C ALA A 95 14.75 -2.23 7.28
N ASP A 96 13.98 -1.24 6.84
CA ASP A 96 12.51 -1.24 6.83
C ASP A 96 12.00 -1.43 5.41
N PHE A 97 11.43 -2.59 5.13
CA PHE A 97 10.91 -2.98 3.82
C PHE A 97 9.46 -2.55 3.59
N SER A 98 8.82 -1.82 4.52
CA SER A 98 7.43 -1.38 4.37
C SER A 98 7.18 -0.66 3.04
N GLY A 99 8.08 0.24 2.65
CA GLY A 99 7.95 0.98 1.40
C GLY A 99 8.12 0.11 0.16
N ALA A 100 9.03 -0.88 0.21
CA ALA A 100 9.22 -1.85 -0.88
C ALA A 100 7.99 -2.75 -1.04
N CYS A 101 7.47 -3.30 0.07
CA CYS A 101 6.25 -4.12 0.07
C CYS A 101 5.02 -3.31 -0.38
N ALA A 102 4.89 -2.05 0.05
CA ALA A 102 3.80 -1.18 -0.42
C ALA A 102 3.86 -0.90 -1.94
N ARG A 103 5.05 -0.73 -2.52
CA ARG A 103 5.21 -0.60 -3.98
C ARG A 103 4.86 -1.90 -4.71
N HIS A 104 5.20 -3.05 -4.11
CA HIS A 104 4.88 -4.37 -4.63
C HIS A 104 3.37 -4.63 -4.67
N ASP A 105 2.66 -4.31 -3.59
CA ASP A 105 1.20 -4.39 -3.50
C ASP A 105 0.52 -3.59 -4.63
N MET A 106 0.85 -2.31 -4.78
CA MET A 106 0.26 -1.48 -5.83
C MET A 106 0.65 -1.93 -7.23
N CYS A 107 1.85 -2.51 -7.39
CA CYS A 107 2.26 -3.09 -8.67
C CYS A 107 1.37 -4.27 -9.03
N TYR A 108 1.02 -5.11 -8.06
CA TYR A 108 0.11 -6.21 -8.27
C TYR A 108 -1.30 -5.75 -8.64
N ASP A 109 -1.82 -4.68 -8.02
CA ASP A 109 -3.10 -4.09 -8.44
C ASP A 109 -3.08 -3.65 -9.90
N GLU A 110 -1.95 -3.09 -10.37
CA GLU A 110 -1.76 -2.70 -11.77
C GLU A 110 -1.63 -3.93 -12.68
N ALA A 111 -0.88 -4.94 -12.25
CA ALA A 111 -0.70 -6.18 -12.99
C ALA A 111 -2.01 -6.95 -13.16
N ASP A 112 -2.86 -6.97 -12.13
CA ASP A 112 -4.20 -7.55 -12.20
C ASP A 112 -5.10 -6.78 -13.17
N ARG A 113 -5.09 -5.44 -13.10
CA ARG A 113 -5.86 -4.60 -14.03
C ARG A 113 -5.44 -4.81 -15.47
N ASN A 114 -4.14 -4.98 -15.72
CA ASN A 114 -3.58 -5.09 -17.06
C ASN A 114 -3.36 -6.53 -17.55
N HIS A 115 -3.60 -7.53 -16.68
CA HIS A 115 -3.36 -8.95 -16.95
C HIS A 115 -1.92 -9.26 -17.42
N THR A 116 -0.92 -8.59 -16.84
CA THR A 116 0.48 -8.67 -17.28
C THR A 116 1.33 -9.71 -16.55
N GLY A 117 0.77 -10.36 -15.53
CA GLY A 117 1.54 -11.23 -14.63
C GLY A 117 2.38 -10.44 -13.62
N TYR A 118 2.94 -11.15 -12.65
CA TYR A 118 3.56 -10.59 -11.45
C TYR A 118 5.09 -10.60 -11.45
N GLY A 119 5.74 -11.19 -12.46
CA GLY A 119 7.20 -11.36 -12.46
C GLY A 119 7.95 -10.04 -12.32
N THR A 120 7.54 -9.02 -13.07
CA THR A 120 8.14 -7.68 -13.00
C THR A 120 7.93 -7.00 -11.65
N CYS A 121 6.78 -7.24 -11.00
CA CYS A 121 6.53 -6.75 -9.65
C CYS A 121 7.46 -7.43 -8.64
N ASN A 122 7.64 -8.75 -8.75
CA ASN A 122 8.54 -9.51 -7.87
C ASN A 122 9.99 -9.04 -7.99
N ASP A 123 10.49 -8.88 -9.22
CA ASP A 123 11.84 -8.37 -9.47
C ASP A 123 12.03 -6.98 -8.85
N ARG A 124 11.04 -6.10 -9.03
CA ARG A 124 11.06 -4.76 -8.43
C ARG A 124 11.06 -4.79 -6.91
N LEU A 125 10.32 -5.70 -6.27
CA LEU A 125 10.37 -5.89 -4.81
C LEU A 125 11.80 -6.21 -4.36
N ALA A 126 12.47 -7.14 -5.04
CA ALA A 126 13.85 -7.52 -4.70
C ALA A 126 14.81 -6.32 -4.82
N ASP A 127 14.68 -5.54 -5.88
CA ASP A 127 15.54 -4.38 -6.13
C ASP A 127 15.27 -3.23 -5.15
N ASP A 128 14.01 -2.92 -4.87
CA ASP A 128 13.63 -1.92 -3.87
C ASP A 128 14.14 -2.36 -2.47
N MET A 129 14.01 -3.63 -2.08
CA MET A 129 14.55 -4.13 -0.81
C MET A 129 16.08 -4.05 -0.74
N ARG A 130 16.80 -4.41 -1.81
CA ARG A 130 18.27 -4.25 -1.89
C ARG A 130 18.69 -2.78 -1.81
N GLN A 131 17.90 -1.87 -2.36
CA GLN A 131 18.15 -0.43 -2.22
C GLN A 131 18.01 0.00 -0.76
N VAL A 132 16.98 -0.45 -0.04
CA VAL A 132 16.88 -0.20 1.41
C VAL A 132 18.10 -0.73 2.14
N CYS A 133 18.53 -1.97 1.85
CA CYS A 133 19.73 -2.56 2.44
C CYS A 133 20.98 -1.72 2.19
N ALA A 134 21.17 -1.24 0.96
CA ALA A 134 22.29 -0.38 0.58
C ALA A 134 22.24 1.00 1.26
N ASP A 135 21.06 1.58 1.45
CA ASP A 135 20.93 2.90 2.08
C ASP A 135 21.14 2.85 3.59
N VAL A 136 20.66 1.78 4.25
CA VAL A 136 20.79 1.60 5.70
C VAL A 136 22.16 1.07 6.09
N TYR A 137 22.76 0.22 5.25
CA TYR A 137 24.09 -0.36 5.43
C TYR A 137 25.00 0.07 4.25
N PRO A 138 25.47 1.33 4.21
CA PRO A 138 26.09 1.95 3.02
C PRO A 138 27.41 1.31 2.59
N HIS A 139 28.12 0.67 3.50
CA HIS A 139 29.39 0.02 3.19
C HIS A 139 29.13 -1.35 2.56
N TRP A 140 29.66 -1.56 1.36
CA TRP A 140 29.51 -2.83 0.63
C TRP A 140 30.08 -4.04 1.38
N TYR A 141 31.06 -3.83 2.27
CA TYR A 141 31.68 -4.86 3.10
C TYR A 141 30.99 -5.04 4.46
N ASP A 142 29.87 -4.35 4.71
CA ASP A 142 29.10 -4.55 5.94
C ASP A 142 28.40 -5.91 5.91
N PRO A 143 28.66 -6.83 6.86
CA PRO A 143 28.01 -8.14 6.88
C PRO A 143 26.49 -8.04 7.02
N ARG A 144 25.98 -6.96 7.64
CA ARG A 144 24.53 -6.69 7.73
C ARG A 144 23.92 -6.46 6.36
N ARG A 145 24.64 -5.79 5.45
CA ARG A 145 24.20 -5.57 4.07
C ARG A 145 24.05 -6.90 3.34
N SER A 146 25.05 -7.77 3.39
CA SER A 146 25.00 -9.08 2.73
C SER A 146 23.84 -9.94 3.23
N SER A 147 23.58 -9.94 4.54
CA SER A 147 22.45 -10.68 5.13
C SER A 147 21.09 -10.04 4.79
N CYS A 148 21.03 -8.72 4.70
CA CYS A 148 19.86 -7.98 4.26
C CYS A 148 19.54 -8.27 2.77
N ASP A 149 20.56 -8.25 1.90
CA ASP A 149 20.41 -8.58 0.47
C ASP A 149 19.97 -10.04 0.26
N ALA A 150 20.49 -10.97 1.07
CA ALA A 150 20.04 -12.36 1.07
C ALA A 150 18.57 -12.48 1.50
N THR A 151 18.13 -11.67 2.47
CA THR A 151 16.72 -11.60 2.88
C THR A 151 15.84 -11.10 1.73
N ALA A 152 16.26 -10.07 0.99
CA ALA A 152 15.55 -9.61 -0.21
C ALA A 152 15.36 -10.73 -1.25
N ALA A 153 16.38 -11.57 -1.45
CA ALA A 153 16.28 -12.72 -2.35
C ALA A 153 15.28 -13.79 -1.86
N VAL A 154 15.19 -14.01 -0.54
CA VAL A 154 14.19 -14.91 0.05
C VAL A 154 12.77 -14.40 -0.17
N TYR A 155 12.55 -13.10 -0.03
CA TYR A 155 11.24 -12.47 -0.28
C TYR A 155 10.83 -12.65 -1.73
N TRP A 156 11.72 -12.31 -2.66
CA TRP A 156 11.52 -12.53 -4.09
C TRP A 156 11.16 -13.98 -4.41
N ALA A 157 11.89 -14.95 -3.86
CA ALA A 157 11.65 -16.37 -4.08
C ALA A 157 10.27 -16.81 -3.54
N ALA A 158 9.88 -16.30 -2.37
CA ALA A 158 8.59 -16.60 -1.75
C ALA A 158 7.43 -16.08 -2.61
N VAL A 159 7.47 -14.83 -3.04
CA VAL A 159 6.40 -14.25 -3.88
C VAL A 159 6.38 -14.86 -5.28
N THR A 160 7.54 -15.16 -5.86
CA THR A 160 7.62 -15.82 -7.18
C THR A 160 7.07 -17.25 -7.11
N GLY A 161 7.40 -17.99 -6.06
CA GLY A 161 6.91 -19.34 -5.81
C GLY A 161 5.41 -19.40 -5.53
N ALA A 162 4.86 -18.41 -4.81
CA ALA A 162 3.42 -18.29 -4.56
C ALA A 162 2.60 -18.03 -5.85
N HIS A 163 3.26 -17.60 -6.93
CA HIS A 163 2.63 -17.18 -8.17
C HIS A 163 3.14 -17.96 -9.42
N ILE A 164 3.54 -19.22 -9.24
CA ILE A 164 3.94 -20.08 -10.37
C ILE A 164 2.84 -20.10 -11.46
N GLY A 165 3.23 -19.82 -12.70
CA GLY A 165 2.33 -19.74 -13.85
C GLY A 165 1.59 -18.40 -14.02
N LYS A 166 1.88 -17.41 -13.17
CA LYS A 166 1.34 -16.04 -13.23
C LYS A 166 2.43 -14.97 -13.23
N ASN A 167 3.68 -15.36 -13.46
CA ASN A 167 4.82 -14.42 -13.54
C ASN A 167 4.94 -13.81 -14.92
#